data_AF-A0A392RNQ7-F1
#
_entry.id   AF-A0A392RNQ7-F1
#
_cell.length_a   1.000
_cell.length_b   1.000
_cell.length_c   1.000
_cell.angle_alpha   90.00
_cell.angle_beta   90.00
_cell.angle_gamma   90.00
#
_symmetry.space_group_name_H-M   'P 1'
#
loop_
_entity.id
_entity.type
_entity.pdbx_description
1 polymer ?
#
loop_
_entity_poly.entity_id
_entity_poly.type
_entity_poly.pdbx_seq_one_letter_code
_entity_poly.pdbx_strand_id
1 'polypeptide(L)' 'MNSVIASNQSAFLKGRNLVDGVMVVNEVVDLAKRTGKECVIFKVDFEKAYDSVDWSFLEYMLHRFGFCDKWIGWMRA' A
#
# COMPACT_ATOMS: atom_id res chain seq x y z
N MET A 1 12.29 8.67 12.79
CA MET A 1 12.03 7.76 11.67
C MET A 1 10.76 8.21 11.00
N ASN A 2 10.80 8.48 9.69
CA ASN A 2 9.56 8.63 8.93
C ASN A 2 8.81 7.28 9.00
N SER A 3 7.50 7.31 9.25
CA SER A 3 6.68 6.09 9.28
C SER A 3 6.80 5.37 7.94
N VAL A 4 7.16 4.07 7.97
CA VAL A 4 7.19 3.20 6.78
C VAL A 4 5.78 3.05 6.19
N ILE A 5 4.75 3.18 7.03
CA ILE A 5 3.35 3.09 6.64
C ILE A 5 2.83 4.49 6.31
N ALA A 6 2.39 4.69 5.06
CA ALA A 6 1.72 5.91 4.63
C ALA A 6 0.30 6.01 5.21
N SER A 7 -0.26 7.22 5.33
CA SER A 7 -1.61 7.44 5.89
C SER A 7 -2.73 6.82 5.06
N ASN A 8 -2.53 6.72 3.74
CA ASN A 8 -3.48 6.17 2.78
C ASN A 8 -3.38 4.65 2.60
N GLN A 9 -2.48 3.95 3.30
CA GLN A 9 -2.41 2.49 3.28
C GLN A 9 -3.42 1.91 4.29
N SER A 10 -4.50 1.27 3.82
CA SER A 10 -5.58 0.78 4.71
C SER A 10 -5.55 -0.73 4.96
N ALA A 11 -5.06 -1.52 4.01
CA ALA A 11 -5.09 -2.98 4.10
C ALA A 11 -4.09 -3.55 5.14
N PHE A 12 -4.48 -4.64 5.80
CA PHE A 12 -3.66 -5.41 6.74
C PHE A 12 -3.10 -4.64 7.95
N LEU A 13 -3.72 -3.51 8.32
CA LEU A 13 -3.30 -2.68 9.44
C LEU A 13 -4.39 -2.60 10.50
N LYS A 14 -4.03 -2.91 11.75
CA LYS A 14 -4.96 -2.82 12.88
C LYS A 14 -5.48 -1.38 13.03
N GLY A 15 -6.80 -1.24 13.10
CA GLY A 15 -7.46 0.05 13.26
C GLY A 15 -7.65 0.84 11.97
N ARG A 16 -7.33 0.27 10.80
CA ARG A 16 -7.71 0.82 9.48
C ARG A 16 -8.66 -0.13 8.79
N ASN A 17 -9.69 0.41 8.14
CA ASN A 17 -10.71 -0.40 7.48
C ASN A 17 -10.57 -0.30 5.95
N LEU A 18 -10.78 -1.41 5.25
CA LEU A 18 -10.84 -1.44 3.79
C LEU A 18 -11.95 -0.52 3.25
N VAL A 19 -13.05 -0.38 4.00
CA VAL A 19 -14.19 0.50 3.67
C VAL A 19 -13.76 1.96 3.58
N ASP A 20 -12.76 2.40 4.35
CA ASP A 20 -12.26 3.77 4.31
C ASP A 20 -11.72 4.12 2.90
N GLY A 21 -11.03 3.18 2.26
CA GLY A 21 -10.53 3.35 0.89
C GLY A 21 -11.67 3.47 -0.14
N VAL A 22 -12.73 2.68 0.03
CA VAL A 22 -13.92 2.74 -0.85
C VAL A 22 -14.66 4.06 -0.67
N MET A 23 -14.78 4.56 0.56
CA MET A 23 -15.38 5.86 0.87
C MET A 23 -14.64 7.00 0.18
N VAL A 24 -13.31 7.05 0.30
CA VAL A 24 -12.46 8.08 -0.33
C VAL A 24 -12.66 8.11 -1.85
N VAL A 25 -12.69 6.94 -2.51
CA VAL A 25 -12.91 6.87 -3.97
C VAL A 25 -14.29 7.39 -4.34
N ASN A 26 -15.34 7.03 -3.59
CA ASN A 26 -16.70 7.51 -3.84
C ASN A 26 -16.80 9.04 -3.73
N GLU A 27 -16.20 9.63 -2.70
CA GLU A 27 -16.18 11.08 -2.51
C GLU A 27 -15.46 11.80 -3.66
N VAL A 28 -14.33 11.26 -4.13
CA VAL A 28 -13.58 11.82 -5.27
C VAL A 28 -14.43 11.78 -6.56
N VAL A 29 -15.11 10.66 -6.82
CA VAL A 29 -16.00 10.51 -7.98
C VAL A 29 -17.18 11.49 -7.89
N ASP A 30 -17.80 11.60 -6.72
CA ASP A 30 -18.93 12.51 -6.51
C ASP A 30 -18.51 13.98 -6.64
N LEU A 31 -17.33 14.35 -6.16
CA LEU A 31 -16.76 15.68 -6.33
C LEU A 31 -16.52 16.01 -7.81
N ALA A 32 -15.95 15.07 -8.57
CA ALA A 32 -15.72 15.26 -10.00
C ALA A 32 -17.04 15.49 -10.76
N LYS A 33 -18.07 14.67 -10.47
CA LYS A 33 -19.42 14.83 -11.03
C LYS A 33 -20.03 16.20 -10.71
N ARG A 34 -19.96 16.63 -9.44
CA ARG A 34 -20.53 17.91 -9.00
C ARG A 34 -19.82 19.12 -9.60
N THR A 35 -18.52 19.00 -9.88
CA THR A 35 -17.70 20.09 -10.43
C THR A 35 -17.61 20.07 -11.95
N GLY A 36 -18.22 19.10 -12.62
CA GLY A 36 -18.14 18.93 -14.07
C GLY A 36 -16.72 18.64 -14.58
N LYS A 37 -15.84 18.13 -13.72
CA LYS A 37 -14.45 17.82 -14.07
C LYS A 37 -14.33 16.39 -14.56
N GLU A 38 -13.53 16.20 -15.60
CA GLU A 38 -13.13 14.86 -16.04
C GLU A 38 -12.30 14.17 -14.94
N CYS A 39 -12.55 12.88 -14.73
CA CYS A 39 -11.88 12.07 -13.72
C CYS A 39 -11.52 10.71 -14.32
N VAL A 40 -10.28 10.29 -14.09
CA VAL A 40 -9.77 8.97 -14.49
C VAL A 40 -9.30 8.26 -13.23
N ILE A 41 -9.81 7.05 -13.00
CA ILE A 41 -9.35 6.18 -11.92
C ILE A 41 -8.45 5.12 -12.53
N PHE A 42 -7.19 5.12 -12.10
CA PHE A 42 -6.24 4.08 -12.47
C PHE A 42 -6.19 3.01 -11.38
N LYS A 43 -6.71 1.82 -11.69
CA LYS A 43 -6.67 0.67 -10.80
C LYS A 43 -5.61 -0.31 -11.27
N VAL A 44 -4.67 -0.63 -10.38
CA VAL A 44 -3.64 -1.64 -10.60
C VAL A 44 -3.85 -2.76 -9.59
N ASP A 45 -3.69 -3.99 -10.05
CA ASP A 45 -3.69 -5.19 -9.22
C ASP A 45 -2.52 -6.09 -9.63
N PHE A 46 -1.95 -6.81 -8.67
CA PHE A 46 -0.84 -7.73 -8.91
C PHE A 46 -1.34 -9.17 -8.81
N GLU A 47 -1.21 -9.93 -9.89
CA GLU A 47 -1.49 -11.36 -9.84
C GLU A 47 -0.50 -12.05 -8.90
N LYS A 48 -1.03 -12.75 -7.90
CA LYS A 48 -0.27 -13.56 -6.94
C LYS A 48 0.96 -12.80 -6.41
N ALA A 49 0.72 -11.66 -5.75
CA ALA A 49 1.79 -10.74 -5.33
C ALA A 49 2.96 -11.41 -4.59
N TYR A 50 2.71 -12.44 -3.79
CA TYR A 50 3.76 -13.19 -3.09
C TYR A 50 4.54 -14.16 -3.99
N ASP A 51 3.94 -14.65 -5.07
CA ASP A 51 4.63 -15.52 -6.05
C ASP A 51 5.48 -14.68 -7.03
N SER A 52 5.04 -13.44 -7.28
CA SER A 52 5.62 -12.53 -8.27
C SER A 52 6.66 -11.55 -7.70
N VAL A 53 6.80 -11.44 -6.38
CA VAL A 53 7.72 -10.49 -5.74
C VAL A 53 9.18 -10.96 -5.85
N ASP A 54 10.08 -10.03 -6.18
CA ASP A 54 11.53 -10.27 -6.04
C ASP A 54 11.93 -10.17 -4.56
N TRP A 55 12.22 -11.31 -3.96
CA TRP A 55 12.63 -11.43 -2.56
C TRP A 55 13.96 -10.72 -2.25
N SER A 56 14.88 -10.65 -3.22
CA SER A 56 16.15 -9.94 -3.06
C SER A 56 15.92 -8.43 -2.96
N PHE A 57 14.96 -7.92 -3.75
CA PHE A 57 14.55 -6.52 -3.67
C PHE A 57 13.85 -6.21 -2.34
N LEU A 58 13.00 -7.11 -1.84
CA LEU A 58 12.36 -6.96 -0.53
C LEU A 58 13.40 -6.88 0.60
N GLU A 59 14.38 -7.79 0.62
CA GLU A 59 15.49 -7.79 1.58
C GLU A 59 16.27 -6.47 1.52
N TYR A 60 16.64 -6.02 0.33
CA TYR A 60 17.31 -4.74 0.12
C TYR A 60 16.51 -3.57 0.72
N MET A 61 15.19 -3.51 0.48
CA MET A 61 14.34 -2.44 1.00
C MET A 61 14.22 -2.49 2.53
N LEU A 62 14.14 -3.67 3.14
CA LEU A 62 14.11 -3.81 4.60
C LEU A 62 15.38 -3.26 5.26
N HIS A 63 16.55 -3.52 4.68
CA HIS A 63 17.79 -2.89 5.15
C HIS A 63 17.75 -1.36 4.98
N ARG A 64 17.25 -0.85 3.85
CA ARG A 64 17.14 0.60 3.60
C ARG A 64 16.17 1.31 4.56
N PHE A 65 15.12 0.62 5.01
CA PHE A 65 14.19 1.14 6.02
C PHE A 65 14.74 1.03 7.45
N GLY A 66 15.91 0.41 7.65
CA GLY A 66 16.58 0.32 8.95
C GLY A 66 16.09 -0.80 9.85
N PHE A 67 15.47 -1.84 9.28
CA PHE A 67 15.19 -3.07 10.03
C PHE A 67 16.50 -3.79 10.37
N CYS A 68 16.57 -4.42 11.55
CA CYS A 68 17.81 -5.08 11.96
C CYS A 68 17.94 -6.49 11.35
N ASP A 69 19.19 -6.93 11.20
CA ASP A 69 19.55 -8.17 10.51
C ASP A 69 18.87 -9.41 11.10
N LYS A 70 18.61 -9.42 12.41
CA LYS A 70 17.91 -10.54 13.07
C LYS A 70 16.47 -10.70 12.54
N TRP A 71 15.74 -9.61 12.37
CA TRP A 71 14.38 -9.64 11.82
C TRP A 71 14.37 -10.02 10.35
N ILE A 72 15.30 -9.48 9.57
CA ILE A 72 15.45 -9.82 8.16
C ILE A 72 15.80 -11.31 8.00
N GLY A 73 16.70 -11.83 8.84
CA GLY A 73 17.07 -13.23 8.87
C GLY A 73 15.88 -14.18 9.15
N TRP A 74 14.93 -13.78 9.99
CA TRP A 74 13.71 -14.57 10.23
C TRP A 74 12.79 -14.65 9.01
N MET A 75 12.76 -13.63 8.15
CA MET A 75 11.90 -13.61 6.96
C MET A 75 12.49 -14.38 5.76
N ARG A 76 13.80 -14.66 5.77
CA ARG A 76 14.47 -15.47 4.75
C ARG A 76 14.32 -16.98 4.96
N ALA A 77 13.90 -17.38 6.16
CA ALA A 77 13.88 -18.78 6.61
C ALA A 77 12.66 -19.55 6.10
#